data_AF-K9TYS7-F1
#
_entry.id   AF-K9TYS7-F1
#
_cell.length_a   1.000
_cell.length_b   1.000
_cell.length_c   1.000
_cell.angle_alpha   90.00
_cell.angle_beta   90.00
_cell.angle_gamma   90.00
#
_symmetry.space_group_name_H-M   'P 1'
#
loop_
_entity.id
_entity.type
_entity.pdbx_description
1 polymer ?
#
loop_
_entity_poly.entity_id
_entity_poly.type
_entity_poly.pdbx_seq_one_letter_code
_entity_poly.pdbx_strand_id
1 'polypeptide(L)' 'MQHVFKYLTLAPVMATFTMVALSVVLIMLQIWFPGLQYGTYFKPTP' A
#
# COMPACT_ATOMS: atom_id res chain seq x y z
N MET A 1 26.31 -13.84 -2.10
CA MET A 1 25.22 -12.90 -2.42
C MET A 1 24.12 -13.51 -3.30
N GLN A 2 24.41 -14.34 -4.30
CA GLN A 2 23.40 -14.91 -5.22
C GLN A 2 22.22 -15.63 -4.53
N HIS A 3 22.46 -16.40 -3.46
CA HIS A 3 21.40 -17.08 -2.71
C HIS A 3 20.50 -16.12 -1.91
N VAL A 4 21.05 -14.99 -1.47
CA VAL A 4 20.29 -13.95 -0.76
C VAL A 4 19.32 -13.28 -1.72
N PHE A 5 19.77 -12.93 -2.93
CA PHE A 5 18.88 -12.40 -3.96
C PHE A 5 17.79 -13.40 -4.36
N LYS A 6 18.14 -14.69 -4.49
CA LYS A 6 17.16 -15.74 -4.76
C LYS A 6 16.09 -15.85 -3.67
N TYR A 7 16.49 -15.67 -2.40
CA TYR A 7 15.56 -15.64 -1.27
C TYR A 7 14.65 -14.41 -1.31
N LEU A 8 15.20 -13.23 -1.62
CA LEU A 8 14.42 -11.99 -1.74
C LEU A 8 13.37 -12.06 -2.85
N THR A 9 13.64 -12.80 -3.92
CA THR A 9 12.69 -13.01 -5.02
C THR A 9 11.65 -14.12 -4.75
N LEU A 10 11.67 -14.77 -3.59
CA LEU A 10 10.64 -15.77 -3.26
C LEU A 10 9.26 -15.10 -3.20
N ALA A 11 8.25 -15.79 -3.71
CA ALA A 11 6.86 -15.33 -3.74
C ALA A 11 6.38 -14.74 -2.38
N PRO A 12 6.54 -15.41 -1.22
CA PRO A 12 6.11 -14.83 0.05
C PRO A 12 6.90 -13.57 0.43
N VAL A 13 8.20 -13.51 0.15
CA VAL A 13 9.04 -12.34 0.48
C VAL A 13 8.63 -11.15 -0.38
N MET A 14 8.49 -11.35 -1.68
CA MET A 14 8.00 -10.32 -2.59
C MET A 14 6.58 -9.86 -2.21
N ALA A 15 5.69 -10.76 -1.78
CA ALA A 15 4.36 -10.41 -1.30
C ALA A 15 4.41 -9.51 -0.05
N THR A 16 5.33 -9.75 0.88
CA THR A 16 5.50 -8.85 2.04
C THR A 16 6.02 -7.48 1.60
N PHE A 17 6.98 -7.43 0.67
CA PHE A 17 7.48 -6.16 0.13
C PHE A 17 6.40 -5.37 -0.59
N THR A 18 5.56 -6.01 -1.41
CA THR A 18 4.47 -5.33 -2.10
C THR A 18 3.41 -4.83 -1.14
N MET A 19 3.06 -5.59 -0.09
CA MET A 19 2.12 -5.14 0.94
C MET A 19 2.62 -3.91 1.70
N VAL A 20 3.91 -3.88 2.05
CA VAL A 20 4.53 -2.71 2.69
C VAL A 20 4.56 -1.52 1.75
N ALA A 21 4.89 -1.71 0.47
CA ALA A 21 4.88 -0.62 -0.50
C ALA A 21 3.46 -0.05 -0.68
N LEU A 22 2.45 -0.92 -0.79
CA LEU A 22 1.04 -0.53 -0.91
C LEU A 22 0.56 0.22 0.33
N SER A 23 0.93 -0.20 1.54
CA SER A 23 0.52 0.47 2.76
C SER A 23 1.07 1.90 2.84
N VAL A 24 2.33 2.12 2.43
CA VAL A 24 2.92 3.46 2.35
C VAL A 24 2.15 4.34 1.36
N VAL A 25 1.82 3.82 0.18
CA VAL A 25 1.03 4.55 -0.82
C VAL A 25 -0.35 4.93 -0.27
N LEU A 26 -1.04 4.00 0.40
CA LEU A 26 -2.35 4.24 1.00
C LEU A 26 -2.30 5.28 2.12
N ILE A 27 -1.26 5.24 2.97
CA ILE A 27 -1.04 6.25 4.01
C ILE A 27 -0.79 7.62 3.39
N MET A 28 0.07 7.70 2.36
CA MET A 28 0.30 8.96 1.66
C MET A 28 -0.98 9.48 1.03
N LEU A 29 -1.73 8.63 0.33
CA LEU A 29 -3.01 9.01 -0.27
C LEU A 29 -3.97 9.58 0.79
N GLN A 30 -3.99 9.01 1.99
CA GLN A 30 -4.79 9.52 3.10
C GLN A 30 -4.35 10.89 3.59
N ILE A 31 -3.04 11.15 3.65
CA ILE A 31 -2.50 12.45 4.08
C ILE A 31 -2.83 13.54 3.06
N TRP A 32 -2.62 13.26 1.78
CA TRP A 32 -2.81 14.25 0.70
C TRP A 32 -4.28 14.41 0.30
N PHE A 33 -5.06 13.34 0.38
CA PHE A 33 -6.45 13.28 -0.04
C PHE A 33 -7.29 12.52 1.00
N PRO A 34 -7.46 13.07 2.22
CA PRO A 34 -8.29 12.44 3.25
C PRO A 34 -9.75 12.25 2.82
N GLY A 35 -10.16 12.98 1.77
CA GLY A 35 -11.45 12.87 1.11
C GLY A 35 -11.65 11.61 0.25
N LEU A 36 -10.58 10.88 -0.12
CA LEU A 36 -10.61 9.66 -0.95
C LEU A 36 -10.99 8.39 -0.18
N GLN A 37 -11.12 8.46 1.14
CA GLN A 37 -11.60 7.34 1.93
C GLN A 37 -13.08 7.06 1.69
N TYR A 38 -13.45 5.78 1.65
CA TYR A 38 -14.84 5.34 1.68
C TYR A 38 -15.49 5.90 2.97
N GLY A 39 -16.30 6.94 2.82
CA GLY A 39 -16.91 7.71 3.91
C GLY A 39 -16.84 9.23 3.72
N THR A 40 -15.88 9.74 2.93
CA THR A 40 -15.70 11.18 2.65
C THR A 40 -15.98 11.57 1.19
N TYR A 41 -15.94 10.64 0.23
CA TYR A 41 -16.34 10.88 -1.17
C TYR A 41 -17.84 11.14 -1.34
N PHE A 42 -18.65 10.41 -0.58
CA PHE A 42 -20.11 10.52 -0.61
C PHE A 42 -20.55 11.26 0.65
N LYS A 43 -20.34 12.57 0.69
CA LYS A 43 -21.11 13.41 1.62
C LYS A 43 -22.51 13.47 1.00
N PRO A 44 -23.57 12.89 1.60
CA PRO A 44 -24.91 13.19 1.13
C PRO A 44 -25.07 14.70 1.28
N THR A 45 -25.28 15.41 0.17
CA THR A 45 -25.69 16.81 0.22
C THR A 45 -26.95 16.90 1.07
N PRO A 46 -27.10 17.94 1.90
CA PRO A 46 -28.35 18.17 2.63
C PRO A 46 -29.54 18.26 1.68
#